data_AF-A0A5B9DCS4-F1
#
_entry.id   AF-A0A5B9DCS4-F1
#
_cell.length_a   1.000
_cell.length_b   1.000
_cell.length_c   1.000
_cell.angle_alpha   90.00
_cell.angle_beta   90.00
_cell.angle_gamma   90.00
#
_symmetry.space_group_name_H-M   'P 1'
#
loop_
_entity.id
_entity.type
_entity.pdbx_description
1 polymer ?
#
loop_
_entity_poly.entity_id
_entity_poly.type
_entity_poly.pdbx_seq_one_letter_code
_entity_poly.pdbx_strand_id
1 'polypeptide(L)'
;MKKEKKDKIREIWADIQQGFKAVAPMLLSHHPPCERYENHTINIGKFRLCIGCFIGYPSALLTIILTKILYDHKSFNLIPILIIGIIFSLAQLLSLTSITEKKSVKIIQKFLMGTGSGFIIIFLYLTINLPEIFKLIVVFICISILIIPIGILHYRTSSRTCENCEIKEISGKCPIDYSF
;
A
#
# COMPACT_ATOMS: atom_id res chain seq x y z
N MET A 1 31.20 4.62 32.99
CA MET A 1 29.86 4.00 32.86
C MET A 1 28.83 4.82 32.07
N LYS A 2 28.49 6.08 32.40
CA LYS A 2 27.45 6.84 31.64
C LYS A 2 27.84 7.19 30.19
N LYS A 3 29.11 7.44 29.92
CA LYS A 3 29.63 7.84 28.58
C LYS A 3 29.61 6.67 27.59
N GLU A 4 30.14 5.53 28.02
CA GLU A 4 30.17 4.26 27.28
C GLU A 4 28.77 3.76 26.88
N LYS A 5 27.77 3.89 27.76
CA LYS A 5 26.37 3.55 27.42
C LYS A 5 25.76 4.50 26.37
N LYS A 6 26.16 5.78 26.37
CA LYS A 6 25.67 6.79 25.41
C LYS A 6 26.30 6.59 24.02
N ASP A 7 27.57 6.21 23.98
CA ASP A 7 28.29 5.95 22.73
C ASP A 7 27.77 4.66 22.06
N LYS A 8 27.51 3.60 22.84
CA LYS A 8 26.88 2.36 22.34
C LYS A 8 25.47 2.57 21.79
N ILE A 9 24.68 3.47 22.41
CA ILE A 9 23.34 3.83 21.90
C ILE A 9 23.45 4.60 20.58
N ARG A 10 24.42 5.50 20.43
CA ARG A 10 24.63 6.25 19.18
C ARG A 10 25.04 5.34 18.02
N GLU A 11 25.87 4.34 18.29
CA GLU A 11 26.30 3.34 17.32
C GLU A 11 25.10 2.51 16.81
N ILE A 12 24.26 2.00 17.73
CA ILE A 12 23.02 1.28 17.38
C ILE A 12 22.07 2.16 16.54
N TRP A 13 21.91 3.44 16.89
CA TRP A 13 21.08 4.36 16.10
C TRP A 13 21.65 4.61 14.70
N ALA A 14 22.97 4.70 14.55
CA ALA A 14 23.62 4.86 13.26
C ALA A 14 23.42 3.63 12.37
N ASP A 15 23.56 2.42 12.94
CA ASP A 15 23.34 1.15 12.24
C ASP A 15 21.87 0.99 11.82
N ILE A 16 20.92 1.32 12.70
CA ILE A 16 19.49 1.33 12.37
C ILE A 16 19.22 2.33 11.24
N GLN A 17 19.81 3.51 11.30
CA GLN A 17 19.62 4.54 10.28
C GLN A 17 20.23 4.13 8.93
N GLN A 18 21.37 3.43 8.94
CA GLN A 18 22.02 2.92 7.74
C GLN A 18 21.25 1.74 7.14
N GLY A 19 20.80 0.79 7.96
CA GLY A 19 19.91 -0.30 7.55
C GLY A 19 18.59 0.23 6.98
N PHE A 20 17.98 1.22 7.63
CA PHE A 20 16.79 1.89 7.10
C PHE A 20 17.08 2.57 5.77
N LYS A 21 18.21 3.27 5.59
CA LYS A 21 18.58 3.87 4.29
C LYS A 21 18.81 2.85 3.18
N ALA A 22 19.31 1.66 3.50
CA ALA A 22 19.54 0.60 2.53
C ALA A 22 18.24 -0.07 2.09
N VAL A 23 17.30 -0.27 3.03
CA VAL A 23 16.04 -0.98 2.77
C VAL A 23 14.91 -0.03 2.37
N ALA A 24 14.96 1.23 2.78
CA ALA A 24 13.96 2.25 2.48
C ALA A 24 13.62 2.37 0.97
N PRO A 25 14.59 2.41 0.04
CA PRO A 25 14.27 2.48 -1.39
C PRO A 25 13.43 1.29 -1.87
N MET A 26 13.74 0.09 -1.37
CA MET A 26 13.00 -1.15 -1.66
C MET A 26 11.60 -1.15 -1.02
N LEU A 27 11.49 -0.69 0.22
CA LEU A 27 10.23 -0.70 0.99
C LEU A 27 9.27 0.42 0.56
N LEU A 28 9.79 1.56 0.12
CA LEU A 28 9.01 2.76 -0.20
C LEU A 28 8.70 2.88 -1.69
N SER A 29 9.54 2.36 -2.57
CA SER A 29 9.32 2.41 -4.02
C SER A 29 9.86 1.14 -4.67
N HIS A 30 9.04 0.09 -4.68
CA HIS A 30 9.31 -1.18 -5.38
C HIS A 30 9.38 -1.05 -6.93
N HIS A 31 9.54 0.16 -7.45
CA HIS A 31 9.60 0.45 -8.88
C HIS A 31 11.01 0.89 -9.28
N PRO A 32 11.54 0.39 -10.42
CA PRO A 32 12.84 0.80 -10.90
C PRO A 32 12.86 2.29 -11.24
N PRO A 33 14.02 2.95 -11.20
CA PRO A 33 14.15 4.36 -11.53
C PRO A 33 14.12 4.60 -13.04
N CYS A 34 12.99 4.27 -13.67
CA CYS A 34 12.71 4.48 -15.09
C CYS A 34 11.65 5.59 -15.24
N GLU A 35 11.73 6.37 -16.33
CA GLU A 35 10.78 7.45 -16.65
C GLU A 35 9.33 6.94 -16.70
N ARG A 36 9.13 5.69 -17.17
CA ARG A 36 7.82 5.01 -17.18
C ARG A 36 7.17 4.84 -15.80
N TYR A 37 7.97 4.85 -14.73
CA TYR A 37 7.46 4.77 -13.34
C TYR A 37 7.49 6.12 -12.61
N GLU A 38 7.83 7.22 -13.27
CA GLU A 38 7.87 8.54 -12.63
C GLU A 38 6.49 8.93 -12.07
N ASN A 39 5.44 8.66 -12.86
CA ASN A 39 4.04 8.88 -12.48
C ASN A 39 3.51 7.89 -11.44
N HIS A 40 4.32 6.93 -10.97
CA HIS A 40 3.96 5.98 -9.91
C HIS A 40 4.51 6.40 -8.55
N THR A 41 5.33 7.47 -8.53
CA THR A 41 6.05 7.89 -7.34
C THR A 41 5.82 9.36 -6.98
N ILE A 42 5.88 9.67 -5.69
CA ILE A 42 5.93 11.03 -5.15
C ILE A 42 7.30 11.23 -4.54
N ASN A 43 7.96 12.32 -4.92
CA ASN A 43 9.25 12.70 -4.36
C ASN A 43 9.00 13.70 -3.22
N ILE A 44 9.36 13.33 -2.00
CA ILE A 44 9.33 14.21 -0.82
C ILE A 44 10.77 14.39 -0.35
N GLY A 45 11.37 15.52 -0.71
CA GLY A 45 12.80 15.76 -0.48
C GLY A 45 13.66 14.70 -1.17
N LYS A 46 14.37 13.89 -0.38
CA LYS A 46 15.25 12.81 -0.87
C LYS A 46 14.54 11.46 -0.99
N PHE A 47 13.28 11.35 -0.58
CA PHE A 47 12.54 10.10 -0.55
C PHE A 47 11.65 9.96 -1.78
N ARG A 48 11.71 8.80 -2.43
CA ARG A 48 10.82 8.39 -3.51
C ARG A 48 9.80 7.40 -2.95
N LEU A 49 8.53 7.79 -2.97
CA LEU A 49 7.43 7.04 -2.34
C LEU A 49 6.47 6.52 -3.39
N CYS A 50 6.07 5.25 -3.31
CA CYS A 50 5.03 4.66 -4.14
C CYS A 50 3.69 5.31 -3.79
N ILE A 51 3.01 5.88 -4.79
CA ILE A 51 1.66 6.47 -4.61
C ILE A 51 0.70 5.43 -4.05
N GLY A 52 0.79 4.17 -4.50
CA GLY A 52 -0.06 3.08 -4.05
C GLY A 52 0.04 2.83 -2.55
N CYS A 53 1.26 2.65 -2.03
CA CYS A 53 1.48 2.37 -0.62
C CYS A 53 1.28 3.61 0.25
N PHE A 54 1.82 4.75 -0.17
CA PHE A 54 1.81 5.97 0.62
C PHE A 54 0.43 6.62 0.73
N ILE A 55 -0.44 6.43 -0.26
CA ILE A 55 -1.82 6.92 -0.19
C ILE A 55 -2.75 5.79 0.26
N GLY A 56 -2.68 4.62 -0.37
CA GLY A 56 -3.63 3.53 -0.12
C GLY A 56 -3.62 2.99 1.30
N TYR A 57 -2.44 2.71 1.88
CA TYR A 57 -2.38 2.12 3.24
C TYR A 57 -2.80 3.11 4.33
N PRO A 58 -2.30 4.37 4.36
CA PRO A 58 -2.79 5.34 5.34
C PRO A 58 -4.28 5.63 5.20
N SER A 59 -4.81 5.70 3.97
CA SER A 59 -6.27 5.84 3.75
C SER A 59 -7.04 4.69 4.37
N ALA A 60 -6.66 3.43 4.11
CA ALA A 60 -7.34 2.26 4.67
C ALA A 60 -7.30 2.26 6.21
N LEU A 61 -6.13 2.53 6.79
CA LEU A 61 -5.94 2.57 8.24
C LEU A 61 -6.79 3.68 8.88
N LEU A 62 -6.77 4.89 8.29
CA LEU A 62 -7.55 6.02 8.78
C LEU A 62 -9.04 5.71 8.73
N THR A 63 -9.53 5.11 7.64
CA THR A 63 -10.93 4.70 7.51
C THR A 63 -11.33 3.68 8.57
N ILE A 64 -10.49 2.67 8.84
CA ILE A 64 -10.74 1.66 9.89
C ILE A 64 -10.87 2.33 11.26
N ILE A 65 -9.91 3.19 11.62
CA ILE A 65 -9.90 3.88 12.93
C ILE A 65 -11.11 4.78 13.08
N LEU A 66 -11.39 5.65 12.09
CA LEU A 66 -12.51 6.58 12.15
C LEU A 66 -13.85 5.83 12.20
N THR A 67 -14.02 4.78 11.38
CA THR A 67 -15.26 4.00 11.37
C THR A 67 -15.47 3.29 12.71
N LYS A 68 -14.41 2.75 13.32
CA LYS A 68 -14.51 2.12 14.65
C LYS A 68 -14.96 3.11 15.72
N ILE A 69 -14.33 4.29 15.79
CA ILE A 69 -14.69 5.36 16.73
C ILE A 69 -16.16 5.73 16.55
N LEU A 70 -16.56 6.00 15.31
CA LEU A 70 -17.92 6.40 14.98
C LEU A 70 -18.94 5.28 15.30
N TYR A 71 -18.58 4.01 15.10
CA TYR A 71 -19.44 2.86 15.41
C TYR A 71 -19.66 2.69 16.91
N ASP A 72 -18.62 2.90 17.72
CA ASP A 72 -18.71 2.81 19.18
C ASP A 72 -19.63 3.89 19.77
N HIS A 73 -19.72 5.05 19.10
CA HIS A 73 -20.73 6.08 19.39
C HIS A 73 -22.13 5.75 18.84
N LYS A 74 -22.38 4.51 18.39
CA LYS A 74 -23.67 4.00 17.87
C LYS A 74 -24.32 4.88 16.80
N SER A 75 -23.51 5.57 16.01
CA SER A 75 -24.00 6.68 15.18
C SER A 75 -24.55 6.28 13.81
N PHE A 76 -24.47 5.01 13.37
CA PHE A 76 -24.94 4.58 12.04
C PHE A 76 -25.02 3.05 11.88
N ASN A 77 -25.72 2.64 10.82
CA ASN A 77 -25.83 1.26 10.33
C ASN A 77 -24.57 0.85 9.51
N LEU A 78 -24.16 -0.41 9.59
CA LEU A 78 -23.00 -0.96 8.89
C LEU A 78 -23.25 -1.20 7.38
N ILE A 79 -24.50 -1.38 6.95
CA ILE A 79 -24.81 -1.72 5.54
C ILE A 79 -24.40 -0.60 4.55
N PRO A 80 -24.69 0.69 4.78
CA PRO A 80 -24.21 1.76 3.90
C PRO A 80 -22.69 1.80 3.77
N ILE A 81 -21.95 1.46 4.83
CA ILE A 81 -20.49 1.41 4.83
C ILE A 81 -19.99 0.36 3.85
N LEU A 82 -20.59 -0.83 3.86
CA LEU A 82 -20.24 -1.89 2.92
C LEU A 82 -20.49 -1.44 1.48
N ILE A 83 -21.64 -0.81 1.20
CA ILE A 83 -22.00 -0.35 -0.15
C ILE A 83 -20.99 0.70 -0.63
N ILE A 84 -20.70 1.72 0.19
CA ILE A 84 -19.69 2.75 -0.13
C ILE A 84 -18.32 2.09 -0.31
N GLY A 85 -17.97 1.12 0.54
CA GLY A 85 -16.73 0.37 0.47
C GLY A 85 -16.55 -0.34 -0.88
N ILE A 86 -17.60 -1.01 -1.37
CA ILE A 86 -17.62 -1.67 -2.67
C ILE A 86 -17.48 -0.63 -3.79
N ILE A 87 -18.30 0.43 -3.79
CA ILE A 87 -18.26 1.48 -4.83
C ILE A 87 -16.87 2.12 -4.92
N PHE A 88 -16.26 2.44 -3.79
CA PHE A 88 -14.93 3.04 -3.76
C PHE A 88 -13.84 2.05 -4.18
N SER A 89 -13.99 0.77 -3.87
CA SER A 89 -13.07 -0.28 -4.33
C SER A 89 -13.14 -0.48 -5.84
N LEU A 90 -14.30 -0.26 -6.47
CA LEU A 90 -14.45 -0.27 -7.93
C LEU A 90 -13.63 0.83 -8.63
N ALA A 91 -13.13 1.85 -7.91
CA ALA A 91 -12.17 2.80 -8.45
C ALA A 91 -10.91 2.11 -8.99
N GLN A 92 -10.58 0.88 -8.53
CA GLN A 92 -9.51 0.08 -9.09
C GLN A 92 -9.67 -0.17 -10.60
N LEU A 93 -10.90 -0.25 -11.11
CA LEU A 93 -11.16 -0.45 -12.54
C LEU A 93 -10.64 0.70 -13.40
N LEU A 94 -10.49 1.92 -12.85
CA LEU A 94 -9.86 3.02 -13.58
C LEU A 94 -8.41 2.68 -13.98
N SER A 95 -7.71 1.80 -13.25
CA SER A 95 -6.35 1.37 -13.62
C SER A 95 -6.28 0.62 -14.96
N LEU A 96 -7.41 0.14 -15.48
CA LEU A 96 -7.50 -0.48 -16.79
C LEU A 96 -7.63 0.56 -17.92
N THR A 97 -7.85 1.83 -17.57
CA THR A 97 -8.01 2.93 -18.53
C THR A 97 -6.75 3.79 -18.58
N SER A 98 -6.49 4.43 -19.73
CA SER A 98 -5.40 5.39 -19.91
C SER A 98 -5.57 6.68 -19.10
N ILE A 99 -6.75 6.90 -18.50
CA ILE A 99 -7.04 8.10 -17.68
C ILE A 99 -6.10 8.18 -16.46
N THR A 100 -5.60 7.04 -15.99
CA THR A 100 -4.70 6.94 -14.82
C THR A 100 -3.25 7.30 -15.11
N GLU A 101 -2.93 7.72 -16.34
CA GLU A 101 -1.63 8.33 -16.66
C GLU A 101 -1.43 9.65 -15.92
N LYS A 102 -2.52 10.39 -15.65
CA LYS A 102 -2.47 11.62 -14.84
C LYS A 102 -2.22 11.28 -13.38
N LYS A 103 -1.13 11.81 -12.82
CA LYS A 103 -0.71 11.59 -11.43
C LYS A 103 -1.79 11.89 -10.40
N SER A 104 -2.55 12.98 -10.58
CA SER A 104 -3.64 13.37 -9.68
C SER A 104 -4.78 12.33 -9.65
N VAL A 105 -5.19 11.84 -10.83
CA VAL A 105 -6.21 10.79 -10.95
C VAL A 105 -5.75 9.52 -10.24
N LYS A 106 -4.47 9.14 -10.41
CA LYS A 106 -3.90 7.97 -9.73
C LYS A 106 -3.89 8.12 -8.21
N ILE A 107 -3.58 9.32 -7.69
CA ILE A 107 -3.65 9.60 -6.24
C ILE A 107 -5.08 9.45 -5.73
N ILE A 108 -6.05 10.08 -6.40
CA ILE A 108 -7.48 9.98 -6.03
C ILE A 108 -7.95 8.53 -6.08
N GLN A 109 -7.57 7.80 -7.13
CA GLN A 109 -7.89 6.39 -7.26
C GLN A 109 -7.34 5.56 -6.09
N LYS A 110 -6.06 5.74 -5.72
CA LYS A 110 -5.46 5.00 -4.60
C LYS A 110 -6.06 5.39 -3.25
N PHE A 111 -6.45 6.65 -3.08
CA PHE A 111 -7.18 7.12 -1.91
C PHE A 111 -8.55 6.45 -1.79
N LEU A 112 -9.34 6.43 -2.88
CA LEU A 112 -10.65 5.80 -2.93
C LEU A 112 -10.54 4.29 -2.67
N MET A 113 -9.60 3.61 -3.33
CA MET A 113 -9.37 2.18 -3.09
C MET A 113 -8.97 1.88 -1.64
N GLY A 114 -8.07 2.68 -1.06
CA GLY A 114 -7.66 2.52 0.34
C GLY A 114 -8.85 2.67 1.28
N THR A 115 -9.62 3.74 1.09
CA THR A 115 -10.85 4.01 1.85
C THR A 115 -11.87 2.88 1.70
N GLY A 116 -12.12 2.44 0.46
CA GLY A 116 -13.07 1.37 0.15
C GLY A 116 -12.67 0.04 0.80
N SER A 117 -11.38 -0.29 0.72
CA SER A 117 -10.83 -1.48 1.38
C SER A 117 -10.97 -1.39 2.90
N GLY A 118 -10.66 -0.22 3.48
CA GLY A 118 -10.81 0.02 4.92
C GLY A 118 -12.25 -0.21 5.40
N PHE A 119 -13.25 0.27 4.64
CA PHE A 119 -14.67 0.04 4.91
C PHE A 119 -15.07 -1.43 4.84
N ILE A 120 -14.60 -2.18 3.84
CA ILE A 120 -14.87 -3.62 3.72
C ILE A 120 -14.26 -4.39 4.90
N ILE A 121 -13.01 -4.05 5.25
CA ILE A 121 -12.27 -4.71 6.34
C ILE A 121 -12.97 -4.49 7.68
N ILE A 122 -13.31 -3.23 8.03
CA ILE A 122 -13.97 -2.93 9.30
C ILE A 122 -15.39 -3.51 9.35
N PHE A 123 -16.12 -3.54 8.23
CA PHE A 123 -17.43 -4.21 8.14
C PHE A 123 -17.31 -5.69 8.50
N LEU A 124 -16.40 -6.42 7.84
CA LEU A 124 -16.18 -7.85 8.12
C LEU A 124 -15.80 -8.07 9.59
N TYR A 125 -14.88 -7.25 10.11
CA TYR A 125 -14.43 -7.34 11.50
C TYR A 125 -15.57 -7.12 12.52
N LEU A 126 -16.47 -6.17 12.27
CA LEU A 126 -17.58 -5.85 13.18
C LEU A 126 -18.77 -6.82 13.05
N THR A 127 -19.00 -7.41 11.88
CA THR A 127 -20.12 -8.33 11.63
C THR A 127 -19.85 -9.76 12.11
N ILE A 128 -18.60 -10.21 12.10
CA ILE A 128 -18.24 -11.57 12.51
C ILE A 128 -18.36 -11.73 14.04
N ASN A 129 -19.23 -12.63 14.49
CA ASN A 129 -19.38 -12.98 15.91
C ASN A 129 -18.49 -14.16 16.31
N LEU A 130 -17.17 -13.94 16.34
CA LEU A 130 -16.16 -14.91 16.77
C LEU A 130 -15.25 -14.28 17.85
N PRO A 131 -14.43 -15.06 18.57
CA PRO A 131 -13.37 -14.47 19.41
C PRO A 131 -12.38 -13.65 18.56
N GLU A 132 -11.77 -12.63 19.17
CA GLU A 132 -10.96 -11.62 18.47
C GLU A 132 -9.87 -12.19 17.54
N ILE A 133 -9.13 -13.20 17.99
CA ILE A 133 -8.09 -13.84 17.19
C ILE A 133 -8.67 -14.48 15.92
N PHE A 134 -9.82 -15.16 16.04
CA PHE A 134 -10.46 -15.81 14.89
C PHE A 134 -11.06 -14.78 13.93
N LYS A 135 -11.57 -13.64 14.41
CA LYS A 135 -12.01 -12.55 13.53
C LYS A 135 -10.87 -12.07 12.64
N LEU A 136 -9.69 -11.82 13.23
CA LEU A 136 -8.52 -11.36 12.49
C LEU A 136 -8.06 -12.39 11.45
N ILE A 137 -8.08 -13.68 11.79
CA ILE A 137 -7.76 -14.77 10.85
C ILE A 137 -8.74 -14.78 9.67
N VAL A 138 -10.05 -14.72 9.94
CA VAL A 138 -11.07 -14.73 8.88
C VAL A 138 -10.94 -13.49 7.99
N VAL A 139 -10.78 -12.31 8.57
CA VAL A 139 -10.57 -11.05 7.82
C VAL A 139 -9.31 -11.17 6.94
N PHE A 140 -8.21 -11.68 7.47
CA PHE A 140 -6.97 -11.88 6.73
C PHE A 140 -7.16 -12.85 5.55
N ILE A 141 -7.87 -13.96 5.75
CA ILE A 141 -8.19 -14.93 4.67
C ILE A 141 -9.04 -14.27 3.60
N CYS A 142 -10.12 -13.56 3.98
CA CYS A 142 -10.99 -12.86 3.04
C CYS A 142 -10.22 -11.82 2.20
N ILE A 143 -9.39 -11.00 2.85
CA ILE A 143 -8.54 -10.02 2.16
C ILE A 143 -7.57 -10.72 1.22
N SER A 144 -6.92 -11.81 1.65
CA SER A 144 -5.95 -12.54 0.83
C SER A 144 -6.58 -13.07 -0.46
N ILE A 145 -7.77 -13.67 -0.36
CA ILE A 145 -8.54 -14.15 -1.51
C ILE A 145 -8.81 -13.02 -2.52
N LEU A 146 -9.13 -11.81 -2.04
CA LEU A 146 -9.40 -10.65 -2.89
C LEU A 146 -8.12 -10.07 -3.51
N ILE A 147 -7.01 -10.05 -2.77
CA ILE A 147 -5.75 -9.43 -3.22
C ILE A 147 -5.02 -10.32 -4.23
N ILE A 148 -5.06 -11.65 -4.10
CA ILE A 148 -4.28 -12.56 -4.96
C ILE A 148 -4.53 -12.34 -6.46
N PRO A 149 -5.78 -12.33 -6.98
CA PRO A 149 -6.03 -12.11 -8.41
C PRO A 149 -5.55 -10.74 -8.88
N ILE A 150 -5.76 -9.71 -8.06
CA ILE A 150 -5.32 -8.34 -8.34
C ILE A 150 -3.80 -8.28 -8.38
N GLY A 151 -3.12 -8.96 -7.46
CA GLY A 151 -1.67 -9.09 -7.41
C GLY A 151 -1.11 -9.74 -8.66
N ILE A 152 -1.73 -10.84 -9.14
CA ILE A 152 -1.33 -11.51 -10.38
C ILE A 152 -1.50 -10.59 -11.60
N LEU A 153 -2.62 -9.88 -11.71
CA LEU A 153 -2.85 -8.92 -12.80
C LEU A 153 -1.83 -7.78 -12.75
N HIS A 154 -1.59 -7.22 -11.57
CA HIS A 154 -0.64 -6.13 -11.40
C HIS A 154 0.80 -6.56 -11.67
N TYR A 155 1.17 -7.79 -11.28
CA TYR A 155 2.44 -8.40 -11.60
C TYR A 155 2.64 -8.53 -13.12
N ARG A 156 1.65 -9.05 -13.84
CA ARG A 156 1.70 -9.15 -15.31
C ARG A 156 1.84 -7.80 -16.00
N THR A 157 1.04 -6.80 -15.60
CA THR A 157 1.11 -5.45 -16.17
C THR A 157 2.44 -4.76 -15.86
N SER A 158 2.94 -4.93 -14.63
CA SER A 158 4.24 -4.38 -14.23
C SER A 158 5.40 -5.05 -14.96
N SER A 159 5.34 -6.38 -15.17
CA SER A 159 6.33 -7.12 -15.97
C SER A 159 6.39 -6.61 -17.40
N ARG A 160 5.24 -6.44 -18.06
CA ARG A 160 5.18 -5.86 -19.42
C ARG A 160 5.74 -4.45 -19.48
N THR A 161 5.48 -3.64 -18.45
CA THR A 161 6.02 -2.26 -18.38
C THR A 161 7.53 -2.27 -18.20
N CYS A 162 8.06 -3.21 -17.40
CA CYS A 162 9.51 -3.37 -17.20
C CYS A 162 10.21 -3.89 -18.45
N GLU A 163 9.60 -4.83 -19.19
CA GLU A 163 10.14 -5.36 -20.46
C GLU A 163 10.41 -4.27 -21.48
N ASN A 164 9.62 -3.20 -21.45
CA ASN A 164 9.72 -2.08 -22.38
C ASN A 164 10.50 -0.87 -21.80
N CYS A 165 11.20 -1.03 -20.67
CA CYS A 165 12.03 0.04 -20.12
C CYS A 165 13.47 -0.04 -20.69
N GLU A 166 13.99 1.09 -21.16
CA GLU A 166 15.35 1.22 -21.75
C GLU A 166 16.46 0.75 -20.80
N ILE A 167 16.23 0.84 -19.48
CA ILE A 167 17.19 0.39 -18.46
C ILE A 167 17.40 -1.14 -18.50
N LYS A 168 16.39 -1.91 -18.92
CA LYS A 168 16.53 -3.37 -19.15
C LYS A 168 17.42 -3.65 -20.35
N GLU A 169 17.36 -2.80 -21.38
CA GLU A 169 18.17 -2.91 -22.60
C GLU A 169 19.65 -2.68 -22.29
N ILE A 170 19.95 -1.77 -21.36
CA ILE A 170 21.32 -1.43 -20.94
C ILE A 170 21.90 -2.42 -19.93
N SER A 171 21.10 -2.88 -18.96
CA SER A 171 21.58 -3.71 -17.83
C SER A 171 21.29 -5.21 -17.95
N GLY A 172 20.53 -5.63 -18.98
CA GLY A 172 20.10 -7.01 -19.18
C GLY A 172 19.12 -7.55 -18.13
N LYS A 173 18.80 -6.75 -17.11
CA LYS A 173 17.92 -7.12 -15.99
C LYS A 173 16.92 -6.01 -15.71
N CYS A 174 15.73 -6.37 -15.23
CA CYS A 174 14.88 -5.40 -14.55
C CYS A 174 15.64 -4.94 -13.30
N PRO A 175 15.76 -3.63 -12.98
CA PRO A 175 16.58 -3.13 -11.86
C PRO A 175 16.14 -3.60 -10.46
N ILE A 176 15.11 -4.44 -10.40
CA ILE A 176 14.65 -5.11 -9.20
C ILE A 176 14.48 -6.58 -9.60
N ASP A 177 15.58 -7.32 -9.49
CA ASP A 177 15.59 -8.77 -9.61
C ASP A 177 14.85 -9.30 -8.36
N TYR A 178 13.59 -9.72 -8.51
CA TYR A 178 12.79 -10.36 -7.45
C TYR A 178 13.21 -11.83 -7.28
N SER A 179 14.52 -12.08 -7.18
CA SER A 179 15.04 -13.40 -6.84
C SER A 179 14.94 -13.61 -5.33
N PHE A 180 13.72 -13.98 -4.92
CA PHE A 180 13.29 -14.61 -3.66
C PHE A 180 13.29 -13.76 -2.38
#